data_AF-A0A7X6ASU9-F1
#
_entry.id   AF-A0A7X6ASU9-F1
#
_cell.length_a   1.000
_cell.length_b   1.000
_cell.length_c   1.000
_cell.angle_alpha   90.00
_cell.angle_beta   90.00
_cell.angle_gamma   90.00
#
_symmetry.space_group_name_H-M   'P 1'
#
loop_
_entity.id
_entity.type
_entity.pdbx_description
1 polymer ?
#
loop_
_entity_poly.entity_id
_entity_poly.type
_entity_poly.pdbx_seq_one_letter_code
_entity_poly.pdbx_strand_id
1 'polypeptide(L)'
;LATRLGLDASVAFVDGDDVLDRLPGYLASGTDLANLDTGETPAEAGITPVTANAYLGGWGIAAALGAGADVVVTGRVTDAALVIGPAAWHFGWAPDDRDRLAGAVVAGHVIECGAQATGGNYAFFEEVPGLEHVGFPLVELFEDGAFVVTKHPGTGGLVSVGTVTAQLLYEIDGPRYRNPDVTARFDTIRLTQEGPDRVRVDGVRGEPPPDGLKV
;
A
#
# COMPACT_ATOMS: atom_id res chain seq x y z
N LEU A 1 -5.29 -25.92 -6.91
CA LEU A 1 -4.06 -25.62 -7.70
C LEU A 1 -2.84 -26.32 -7.11
N ALA A 2 -2.51 -26.10 -5.82
CA ALA A 2 -1.38 -26.71 -5.13
C ALA A 2 -1.30 -28.24 -5.31
N THR A 3 -2.40 -28.96 -5.05
CA THR A 3 -2.49 -30.43 -5.27
C THR A 3 -2.14 -30.85 -6.71
N ARG A 4 -2.56 -30.06 -7.71
CA ARG A 4 -2.28 -30.35 -9.13
C ARG A 4 -0.79 -30.15 -9.47
N LEU A 5 -0.12 -29.23 -8.79
CA LEU A 5 1.30 -28.93 -8.98
C LEU A 5 2.21 -29.76 -8.07
N GLY A 6 1.66 -30.59 -7.19
CA GLY A 6 2.45 -31.36 -6.21
C GLY A 6 3.11 -30.50 -5.14
N LEU A 7 2.55 -29.32 -4.87
CA LEU A 7 3.05 -28.39 -3.85
C LEU A 7 2.30 -28.60 -2.54
N ASP A 8 3.04 -28.66 -1.44
CA ASP A 8 2.50 -28.51 -0.08
C ASP A 8 2.71 -27.05 0.33
N ALA A 9 1.62 -26.33 0.62
CA ALA A 9 1.65 -24.90 0.88
C ALA A 9 0.86 -24.60 2.16
N SER A 10 1.52 -23.96 3.11
CA SER A 10 0.92 -23.46 4.33
C SER A 10 0.23 -22.12 4.05
N VAL A 11 -1.04 -22.04 4.43
CA VAL A 11 -1.85 -20.83 4.22
C VAL A 11 -2.29 -20.30 5.58
N ALA A 12 -1.94 -19.05 5.87
CA ALA A 12 -2.43 -18.32 7.02
C ALA A 12 -3.43 -17.25 6.58
N PHE A 13 -4.27 -16.79 7.51
CA PHE A 13 -5.15 -15.66 7.26
C PHE A 13 -5.05 -14.60 8.36
N VAL A 14 -5.29 -13.34 7.99
CA VAL A 14 -5.37 -12.20 8.91
C VAL A 14 -6.82 -11.77 9.01
N ASP A 15 -7.33 -11.69 10.23
CA ASP A 15 -8.71 -11.35 10.59
C ASP A 15 -8.73 -10.13 11.53
N GLY A 16 -9.92 -9.57 11.77
CA GLY A 16 -10.14 -8.44 12.67
C GLY A 16 -10.42 -7.11 11.97
N ASP A 17 -10.54 -7.12 10.65
CA ASP A 17 -10.98 -5.96 9.88
C ASP A 17 -12.50 -5.77 9.94
N ASP A 18 -13.30 -6.84 9.96
CA ASP A 18 -14.76 -6.75 10.10
C ASP A 18 -15.13 -6.19 11.48
N VAL A 19 -15.69 -4.97 11.46
CA VAL A 19 -16.13 -4.24 12.64
C VAL A 19 -17.64 -3.99 12.63
N LEU A 20 -18.41 -4.68 11.78
CA LEU A 20 -19.85 -4.51 11.67
C LEU A 20 -20.55 -4.68 13.03
N ASP A 21 -20.22 -5.75 13.76
CA ASP A 21 -20.77 -6.05 15.08
C ASP A 21 -20.33 -5.04 16.16
N ARG A 22 -19.30 -4.23 15.89
CA ARG A 22 -18.75 -3.21 16.80
C ARG A 22 -19.33 -1.82 16.55
N LEU A 23 -20.00 -1.60 15.41
CA LEU A 23 -20.58 -0.30 15.06
C LEU A 23 -21.49 0.30 16.14
N PRO A 24 -22.40 -0.45 16.80
CA PRO A 24 -23.24 0.11 17.86
C PRO A 24 -22.43 0.71 19.01
N GLY A 25 -21.28 0.09 19.33
CA GLY A 25 -20.35 0.59 20.34
C GLY A 25 -19.65 1.89 19.91
N TYR A 26 -19.22 1.99 18.66
CA TYR A 26 -18.59 3.19 18.12
C TYR A 26 -19.56 4.38 18.08
N LEU A 27 -20.78 4.15 17.60
CA LEU A 27 -21.86 5.15 17.61
C LEU A 27 -22.16 5.63 19.04
N ALA A 28 -22.24 4.72 20.01
CA ALA A 28 -22.44 5.07 21.41
C ALA A 28 -21.27 5.86 22.03
N SER A 29 -20.05 5.69 21.51
CA SER A 29 -18.86 6.46 21.91
C SER A 29 -18.73 7.82 21.24
N GLY A 30 -19.65 8.18 20.32
CA GLY A 30 -19.68 9.47 19.64
C GLY A 30 -18.98 9.50 18.28
N THR A 31 -18.62 8.35 17.71
CA THR A 31 -18.19 8.26 16.31
C THR A 31 -19.43 8.32 15.42
N ASP A 32 -19.60 9.39 14.64
CA ASP A 32 -20.80 9.61 13.82
C ASP A 32 -20.82 8.79 12.51
N LEU A 33 -19.66 8.30 12.07
CA LEU A 33 -19.46 7.60 10.79
C LEU A 33 -19.95 8.43 9.60
N ALA A 34 -19.86 9.75 9.71
CA ALA A 34 -20.29 10.66 8.66
C ALA A 34 -19.55 10.39 7.35
N ASN A 35 -20.28 10.41 6.25
CA ASN A 35 -19.69 10.34 4.92
C ASN A 35 -18.72 11.53 4.72
N LEU A 36 -17.51 11.24 4.22
CA LEU A 36 -16.47 12.26 4.09
C LEU A 36 -16.80 13.37 3.08
N ASP A 37 -17.65 13.10 2.10
CA ASP A 37 -18.04 14.05 1.05
C ASP A 37 -19.29 14.86 1.44
N THR A 38 -20.30 14.20 2.01
CA THR A 38 -21.60 14.84 2.31
C THR A 38 -21.74 15.27 3.76
N GLY A 39 -20.96 14.69 4.68
CA GLY A 39 -21.11 14.87 6.12
C GLY A 39 -22.34 14.17 6.71
N GLU A 40 -23.14 13.47 5.91
CA GLU A 40 -24.33 12.75 6.39
C GLU A 40 -23.93 11.44 7.06
N THR A 41 -24.53 11.18 8.23
CA THR A 41 -24.41 9.90 8.91
C THR A 41 -25.24 8.81 8.21
N PRO A 42 -24.93 7.51 8.39
CA PRO A 42 -25.76 6.43 7.85
C PRO A 42 -27.22 6.52 8.32
N ALA A 43 -27.44 6.99 9.55
CA ALA A 43 -28.78 7.17 10.11
C ALA A 43 -29.58 8.27 9.39
N GLU A 44 -28.96 9.43 9.11
CA GLU A 44 -29.59 10.52 8.35
C GLU A 44 -29.90 10.11 6.92
N ALA A 45 -29.03 9.31 6.30
CA ALA A 45 -29.23 8.76 4.96
C ALA A 45 -30.22 7.57 4.92
N GLY A 46 -30.70 7.08 6.08
CA GLY A 46 -31.56 5.89 6.15
C GLY A 46 -30.87 4.59 5.71
N ILE A 47 -29.54 4.54 5.78
CA ILE A 47 -28.71 3.42 5.35
C ILE A 47 -28.38 2.54 6.56
N THR A 48 -28.60 1.24 6.41
CA THR A 48 -28.07 0.23 7.33
C THR A 48 -26.81 -0.39 6.71
N PRO A 49 -25.62 -0.25 7.32
CA PRO A 49 -24.41 -0.86 6.81
C PRO A 49 -24.55 -2.38 6.70
N VAL A 50 -24.17 -2.93 5.55
CA VAL A 50 -24.11 -4.39 5.32
C VAL A 50 -22.72 -4.95 5.64
N THR A 51 -21.71 -4.10 5.63
CA THR A 51 -20.32 -4.38 6.00
C THR A 51 -19.71 -3.12 6.61
N ALA A 52 -18.70 -3.29 7.47
CA ALA A 52 -17.84 -2.22 7.95
C ALA A 52 -16.46 -2.80 8.22
N ASN A 53 -15.41 -2.27 7.59
CA ASN A 53 -14.10 -2.91 7.58
C ASN A 53 -13.02 -1.90 7.90
N ALA A 54 -12.26 -2.14 8.97
CA ALA A 54 -11.08 -1.36 9.27
C ALA A 54 -9.94 -1.73 8.30
N TYR A 55 -9.26 -0.72 7.75
CA TYR A 55 -8.07 -0.94 6.93
C TYR A 55 -6.88 -1.26 7.85
N LEU A 56 -6.55 -2.54 7.98
CA LEU A 56 -5.45 -3.00 8.81
C LEU A 56 -4.07 -2.75 8.16
N GLY A 57 -3.03 -2.80 8.98
CA GLY A 57 -1.63 -2.67 8.56
C GLY A 57 -0.93 -4.00 8.25
N GLY A 58 0.37 -3.94 8.01
CA GLY A 58 1.22 -5.07 7.60
C GLY A 58 1.61 -6.04 8.71
N TRP A 59 1.43 -5.70 9.99
CA TRP A 59 1.93 -6.53 11.10
C TRP A 59 1.29 -7.93 11.18
N GLY A 60 0.00 -8.05 10.83
CA GLY A 60 -0.66 -9.36 10.75
C GLY A 60 -0.03 -10.25 9.68
N ILE A 61 0.35 -9.66 8.54
CA ILE A 61 1.03 -10.34 7.44
C ILE A 61 2.44 -10.76 7.88
N ALA A 62 3.19 -9.85 8.51
CA ALA A 62 4.54 -10.15 9.01
C ALA A 62 4.54 -11.30 10.03
N ALA A 63 3.57 -11.31 10.95
CA ALA A 63 3.42 -12.37 11.94
C ALA A 63 3.09 -13.73 11.30
N ALA A 64 2.20 -13.75 10.31
CA ALA A 64 1.84 -14.96 9.57
C ALA A 64 3.03 -15.55 8.81
N LEU A 65 3.79 -14.72 8.09
CA LEU A 65 5.03 -15.13 7.42
C LEU A 65 6.09 -15.60 8.43
N GLY A 66 6.21 -14.92 9.58
CA GLY A 66 7.09 -15.31 10.68
C GLY A 66 6.75 -16.67 11.30
N ALA A 67 5.48 -17.07 11.24
CA ALA A 67 5.02 -18.41 11.65
C ALA A 67 5.26 -19.49 10.59
N GLY A 68 5.84 -19.14 9.44
CA GLY A 68 6.19 -20.07 8.37
C GLY A 68 5.13 -20.23 7.29
N ALA A 69 4.16 -19.30 7.17
CA ALA A 69 3.17 -19.33 6.10
C ALA A 69 3.81 -19.06 4.72
N ASP A 70 3.45 -19.85 3.72
CA ASP A 70 3.84 -19.64 2.31
C ASP A 70 2.91 -18.64 1.61
N VAL A 71 1.64 -18.61 2.02
CA VAL A 71 0.62 -17.71 1.50
C VAL A 71 -0.14 -17.10 2.67
N VAL A 72 -0.33 -15.78 2.63
CA VAL A 72 -1.15 -15.05 3.59
C VAL A 72 -2.37 -14.48 2.87
N VAL A 73 -3.56 -14.78 3.39
CA VAL A 73 -4.83 -14.21 2.91
C VAL A 73 -5.32 -13.22 3.93
N THR A 74 -5.54 -11.97 3.54
CA THR A 74 -6.03 -10.94 4.47
C THR A 74 -7.47 -10.58 4.14
N GLY A 75 -8.21 -10.09 5.14
CA GLY A 75 -9.36 -9.22 4.92
C GLY A 75 -8.90 -7.85 4.37
N ARG A 76 -9.56 -6.78 4.82
CA ARG A 76 -9.20 -5.41 4.46
C ARG A 76 -7.89 -4.97 5.14
N VAL A 77 -6.88 -4.76 4.32
CA VAL A 77 -5.64 -4.07 4.67
C VAL A 77 -5.48 -2.83 3.79
N THR A 78 -4.58 -1.92 4.12
CA THR A 78 -4.14 -0.92 3.14
C THR A 78 -3.33 -1.58 2.02
N ASP A 79 -3.37 -1.00 0.83
CA ASP A 79 -2.61 -1.51 -0.32
C ASP A 79 -1.10 -1.57 0.00
N ALA A 80 -0.59 -0.56 0.72
CA ALA A 80 0.77 -0.53 1.24
C ALA A 80 1.10 -1.66 2.23
N ALA A 81 0.14 -2.18 3.00
CA ALA A 81 0.37 -3.28 3.94
C ALA A 81 0.89 -4.54 3.26
N LEU A 82 0.52 -4.75 1.99
CA LEU A 82 1.00 -5.87 1.17
C LEU A 82 2.49 -5.77 0.84
N VAL A 83 3.11 -4.60 1.00
CA VAL A 83 4.56 -4.39 0.91
C VAL A 83 5.19 -4.32 2.30
N ILE A 84 4.57 -3.59 3.25
CA ILE A 84 5.10 -3.41 4.61
C ILE A 84 5.24 -4.74 5.34
N GLY A 85 4.22 -5.61 5.30
CA GLY A 85 4.21 -6.87 6.00
C GLY A 85 5.37 -7.81 5.59
N PRO A 86 5.49 -8.14 4.29
CA PRO A 86 6.60 -8.94 3.79
C PRO A 86 7.97 -8.29 4.01
N ALA A 87 8.08 -6.97 3.84
CA ALA A 87 9.35 -6.25 4.06
C ALA A 87 9.78 -6.32 5.53
N ALA A 88 8.88 -6.04 6.46
CA ALA A 88 9.17 -6.10 7.89
C ALA A 88 9.55 -7.51 8.34
N TRP A 89 8.87 -8.54 7.82
CA TRP A 89 9.26 -9.93 8.05
C TRP A 89 10.64 -10.26 7.47
N HIS A 90 10.89 -9.90 6.21
CA HIS A 90 12.11 -10.26 5.50
C HIS A 90 13.35 -9.58 6.10
N PHE A 91 13.25 -8.29 6.41
CA PHE A 91 14.36 -7.49 6.94
C PHE A 91 14.40 -7.43 8.47
N GLY A 92 13.42 -8.03 9.17
CA GLY A 92 13.35 -8.02 10.63
C GLY A 92 13.13 -6.63 11.24
N TRP A 93 12.36 -5.77 10.58
CA TRP A 93 12.07 -4.41 11.07
C TRP A 93 11.16 -4.42 12.29
N ALA A 94 11.39 -3.46 13.18
CA ALA A 94 10.57 -3.21 14.36
C ALA A 94 9.46 -2.18 14.08
N PRO A 95 8.37 -2.16 14.88
CA PRO A 95 7.30 -1.17 14.73
C PRO A 95 7.71 0.30 14.83
N ASP A 96 8.88 0.58 15.41
CA ASP A 96 9.44 1.92 15.54
C ASP A 96 10.55 2.25 14.52
N ASP A 97 10.83 1.35 13.56
CA ASP A 97 11.71 1.58 12.40
C ASP A 97 11.02 2.47 11.34
N ARG A 98 10.53 3.63 11.77
CA ARG A 98 9.57 4.47 11.03
C ARG A 98 10.02 4.88 9.64
N ASP A 99 11.29 5.24 9.47
CA ASP A 99 11.80 5.64 8.15
C ASP A 99 11.80 4.46 7.16
N ARG A 100 12.09 3.25 7.64
CA ARG A 100 12.07 2.03 6.83
C ARG A 100 10.64 1.66 6.44
N LEU A 101 9.73 1.70 7.43
CA LEU A 101 8.31 1.48 7.21
C LEU A 101 7.72 2.52 6.24
N ALA A 102 8.12 3.78 6.35
CA ALA A 102 7.67 4.84 5.45
C ALA A 102 8.18 4.61 4.03
N GLY A 103 9.42 4.16 3.86
CA GLY A 103 9.94 3.69 2.58
C GLY A 103 9.07 2.60 1.95
N ALA A 104 8.66 1.60 2.74
CA ALA A 104 7.76 0.54 2.29
C ALA A 104 6.33 1.04 1.97
N VAL A 105 5.80 2.03 2.70
CA VAL A 105 4.53 2.70 2.35
C VAL A 105 4.62 3.30 0.96
N VAL A 106 5.68 4.07 0.69
CA VAL A 106 5.89 4.72 -0.61
C VAL A 106 6.11 3.66 -1.71
N ALA A 107 6.83 2.58 -1.41
CA ALA A 107 7.02 1.48 -2.36
C ALA A 107 5.69 0.79 -2.72
N GLY A 108 4.83 0.55 -1.73
CA GLY A 108 3.47 0.03 -1.94
C GLY A 108 2.61 0.95 -2.80
N HIS A 109 2.58 2.24 -2.47
CA HIS A 109 1.88 3.27 -3.22
C HIS A 109 2.33 3.37 -4.69
N VAL A 110 3.60 3.06 -4.97
CA VAL A 110 4.12 3.07 -6.35
C VAL A 110 3.64 1.86 -7.16
N ILE A 111 3.45 0.69 -6.55
CA ILE A 111 3.10 -0.55 -7.28
C ILE A 111 1.62 -0.93 -7.20
N GLU A 112 0.80 -0.17 -6.47
CA GLU A 112 -0.64 -0.34 -6.47
C GLU A 112 -1.28 0.13 -7.79
N CYS A 113 -2.59 -0.09 -7.92
CA CYS A 113 -3.40 0.37 -9.05
C CYS A 113 -2.93 -0.06 -10.46
N GLY A 114 -2.10 -1.11 -10.57
CA GLY A 114 -1.75 -1.76 -11.83
C GLY A 114 -0.57 -1.10 -12.54
N ALA A 115 -0.78 -0.57 -13.74
CA ALA A 115 0.30 -0.09 -14.62
C ALA A 115 0.63 1.41 -14.46
N GLN A 116 0.24 2.04 -13.35
CA GLN A 116 0.29 3.50 -13.24
C GLN A 116 1.73 4.04 -13.23
N ALA A 117 2.61 3.52 -12.37
CA ALA A 117 4.02 3.94 -12.31
C ALA A 117 4.84 3.62 -13.57
N THR A 118 4.31 2.79 -14.48
CA THR A 118 4.89 2.48 -15.80
C THR A 118 4.24 3.28 -16.94
N GLY A 119 3.43 4.30 -16.62
CA GLY A 119 2.86 5.26 -17.55
C GLY A 119 1.33 5.27 -17.63
N GLY A 120 0.63 4.37 -16.93
CA GLY A 120 -0.83 4.21 -17.03
C GLY A 120 -1.66 5.41 -16.55
N ASN A 121 -1.14 6.26 -15.67
CA ASN A 121 -1.75 7.53 -15.25
C ASN A 121 -0.90 8.76 -15.63
N TYR A 122 0.09 8.60 -16.50
CA TYR A 122 0.99 9.68 -16.87
C TYR A 122 0.33 10.59 -17.92
N ALA A 123 0.26 11.90 -17.62
CA ALA A 123 -0.41 12.86 -18.49
C ALA A 123 0.26 12.99 -19.88
N PHE A 124 1.57 12.79 -19.96
CA PHE A 124 2.34 12.81 -21.21
C PHE A 124 2.39 11.41 -21.83
N PHE A 125 1.23 10.79 -21.99
CA PHE A 125 1.12 9.39 -22.43
C PHE A 125 1.71 9.13 -23.82
N GLU A 126 1.80 10.14 -24.69
CA GLU A 126 2.46 10.05 -26.00
C GLU A 126 3.97 9.81 -25.90
N GLU A 127 4.57 10.13 -24.75
CA GLU A 127 5.99 9.87 -24.47
C GLU A 127 6.24 8.44 -23.97
N VAL A 128 5.18 7.67 -23.69
CA VAL A 128 5.28 6.31 -23.13
C VAL A 128 5.20 5.27 -24.26
N PRO A 129 6.30 4.55 -24.55
CA PRO A 129 6.31 3.58 -25.64
C PRO A 129 5.50 2.32 -25.28
N GLY A 130 4.78 1.77 -26.26
CA GLY A 130 4.11 0.47 -26.12
C GLY A 130 3.00 0.45 -25.07
N LEU A 131 2.32 1.58 -24.84
CA LEU A 131 1.27 1.72 -23.81
C LEU A 131 0.13 0.70 -23.99
N GLU A 132 -0.10 0.22 -25.21
CA GLU A 132 -1.07 -0.83 -25.54
C GLU A 132 -0.71 -2.22 -24.97
N HIS A 133 0.55 -2.42 -24.56
CA HIS A 133 1.04 -3.60 -23.85
C HIS A 133 1.90 -3.21 -22.64
N VAL A 134 1.43 -2.21 -21.87
CA VAL A 134 2.12 -1.68 -20.69
C VAL A 134 2.40 -2.79 -19.66
N GLY A 135 3.64 -2.86 -19.16
CA GLY A 135 4.02 -3.80 -18.10
C GLY A 135 3.69 -3.24 -16.72
N PHE A 136 3.41 -4.11 -15.74
CA PHE A 136 3.27 -3.69 -14.36
C PHE A 136 4.63 -3.31 -13.74
N PRO A 137 4.63 -2.32 -12.82
CA PRO A 137 5.83 -1.96 -12.06
C PRO A 137 6.18 -3.08 -11.07
N LEU A 138 7.45 -3.11 -10.69
CA LEU A 138 7.96 -3.85 -9.55
C LEU A 138 8.94 -2.97 -8.78
N VAL A 139 9.12 -3.27 -7.50
CA VAL A 139 10.09 -2.57 -6.64
C VAL A 139 11.12 -3.55 -6.11
N GLU A 140 12.38 -3.14 -6.17
CA GLU A 140 13.49 -3.78 -5.50
C GLU A 140 13.73 -3.01 -4.19
N LEU A 141 13.15 -3.49 -3.10
CA LEU A 141 13.21 -2.86 -1.78
C LEU A 141 14.50 -3.26 -1.04
N PHE A 142 15.13 -2.31 -0.36
CA PHE A 142 16.35 -2.51 0.43
C PHE A 142 16.07 -2.44 1.94
N GLU A 143 17.00 -2.97 2.74
CA GLU A 143 16.88 -3.05 4.21
C GLU A 143 16.73 -1.67 4.90
N ASP A 144 17.24 -0.60 4.28
CA ASP A 144 17.13 0.77 4.79
C ASP A 144 15.80 1.47 4.41
N GLY A 145 14.92 0.79 3.68
CA GLY A 145 13.64 1.31 3.19
C GLY A 145 13.74 2.07 1.86
N ALA A 146 14.94 2.29 1.32
CA ALA A 146 15.07 2.76 -0.05
C ALA A 146 14.65 1.66 -1.03
N PHE A 147 14.31 2.02 -2.26
CA PHE A 147 13.96 1.04 -3.29
C PHE A 147 14.24 1.54 -4.71
N VAL A 148 14.28 0.62 -5.67
CA VAL A 148 14.26 0.95 -7.10
C VAL A 148 12.95 0.50 -7.72
N VAL A 149 12.27 1.43 -8.38
CA VAL A 149 11.12 1.13 -9.25
C VAL A 149 11.65 0.69 -10.61
N THR A 150 11.12 -0.40 -11.12
CA THR A 150 11.43 -0.90 -12.46
C THR A 150 10.25 -1.70 -13.03
N LYS A 151 10.42 -2.32 -14.19
CA LYS A 151 9.41 -3.15 -14.85
C LYS A 151 10.05 -4.34 -15.54
N HIS A 152 9.24 -5.33 -15.89
CA HIS A 152 9.75 -6.49 -16.62
C HIS A 152 10.32 -6.10 -18.01
N PRO A 153 11.42 -6.74 -18.45
CA PRO A 153 11.95 -6.53 -19.79
C PRO A 153 10.96 -7.06 -20.85
N GLY A 154 10.93 -6.42 -22.01
CA GLY A 154 10.10 -6.86 -23.15
C GLY A 154 8.62 -6.45 -23.08
N THR A 155 8.21 -5.71 -22.04
CA THR A 155 6.88 -5.07 -21.99
C THR A 155 6.95 -3.63 -22.50
N GLY A 156 5.81 -3.05 -22.85
CA GLY A 156 5.68 -1.60 -23.01
C GLY A 156 5.73 -0.86 -21.67
N GLY A 157 5.41 0.43 -21.72
CA GLY A 157 5.52 1.34 -20.58
C GLY A 157 6.89 1.97 -20.44
N LEU A 158 6.98 2.93 -19.52
CA LEU A 158 8.18 3.67 -19.17
C LEU A 158 8.25 3.81 -17.65
N VAL A 159 9.39 3.47 -17.04
CA VAL A 159 9.70 3.88 -15.67
C VAL A 159 10.69 5.04 -15.71
N SER A 160 10.17 6.24 -15.47
CA SER A 160 10.94 7.48 -15.39
C SER A 160 10.59 8.24 -14.11
N VAL A 161 11.42 9.22 -13.75
CA VAL A 161 11.09 10.14 -12.65
C VAL A 161 9.69 10.74 -12.86
N GLY A 162 9.30 11.04 -14.10
CA GLY A 162 7.99 11.58 -14.43
C GLY A 162 6.85 10.61 -14.12
N THR A 163 6.93 9.36 -14.58
CA THR A 163 5.86 8.37 -14.36
C THR A 163 5.74 7.98 -12.89
N VAL A 164 6.86 7.82 -12.18
CA VAL A 164 6.87 7.56 -10.74
C VAL A 164 6.30 8.75 -9.96
N THR A 165 6.63 9.98 -10.35
CA THR A 165 6.07 11.18 -9.71
C THR A 165 4.55 11.26 -9.89
N ALA A 166 4.04 10.97 -11.09
CA ALA A 166 2.59 10.97 -11.33
C ALA A 166 1.87 9.98 -10.42
N GLN A 167 2.47 8.79 -10.21
CA GLN A 167 1.92 7.83 -9.27
C GLN A 167 1.99 8.30 -7.82
N LEU A 168 3.12 8.86 -7.39
CA LEU A 168 3.26 9.37 -6.03
C LEU A 168 2.27 10.49 -5.68
N LEU A 169 1.78 11.24 -6.68
CA LEU A 169 0.81 12.31 -6.50
C LEU A 169 -0.65 11.85 -6.71
N TYR A 170 -0.87 10.58 -7.07
CA TYR A 170 -2.19 10.00 -7.25
C TYR A 170 -2.87 9.73 -5.89
N GLU A 171 -4.12 10.17 -5.74
CA GLU A 171 -4.98 9.92 -4.56
C GLU A 171 -4.37 10.27 -3.20
N ILE A 172 -3.47 11.26 -3.15
CA ILE A 172 -2.93 11.79 -1.90
C ILE A 172 -3.65 13.10 -1.50
N ASP A 173 -4.00 13.21 -0.22
CA ASP A 173 -4.64 14.40 0.37
C ASP A 173 -3.61 15.46 0.81
N GLY A 174 -2.33 15.09 0.90
CA GLY A 174 -1.27 16.00 1.29
C GLY A 174 0.06 15.31 1.59
N PRO A 175 1.05 16.06 2.11
CA PRO A 175 2.41 15.55 2.32
C PRO A 175 2.53 14.53 3.46
N ARG A 176 1.54 14.44 4.34
CA ARG A 176 1.46 13.42 5.40
C ARG A 176 0.51 12.33 4.98
N TYR A 177 1.05 11.26 4.43
CA TYR A 177 0.28 10.11 4.00
C TYR A 177 0.12 9.12 5.15
N ARG A 178 -1.07 9.10 5.74
CA ARG A 178 -1.38 8.32 6.96
C ARG A 178 -1.64 6.86 6.59
N ASN A 179 -0.83 5.95 7.11
CA ASN A 179 -1.04 4.51 7.01
C ASN A 179 -1.09 3.88 8.42
N PRO A 180 -1.76 2.72 8.60
CA PRO A 180 -1.88 2.04 9.89
C PRO A 180 -0.56 1.79 10.61
N ASP A 181 0.51 1.49 9.87
CA ASP A 181 1.80 1.13 10.44
C ASP A 181 2.71 2.36 10.67
N VAL A 182 2.55 3.42 9.87
CA VAL A 182 3.38 4.63 9.91
C VAL A 182 2.73 5.77 9.12
N THR A 183 2.98 7.02 9.50
CA THR A 183 2.67 8.18 8.64
C THR A 183 3.90 8.51 7.79
N ALA A 184 3.80 8.34 6.46
CA ALA A 184 4.90 8.64 5.54
C ALA A 184 4.91 10.11 5.12
N ARG A 185 6.10 10.74 5.11
CA ARG A 185 6.30 12.13 4.69
C ARG A 185 6.67 12.19 3.21
N PHE A 186 5.67 12.39 2.36
CA PHE A 186 5.84 12.43 0.91
C PHE A 186 6.70 13.63 0.46
N ASP A 187 6.70 14.72 1.23
CA ASP A 187 7.56 15.89 1.00
C ASP A 187 9.06 15.65 1.25
N THR A 188 9.44 14.44 1.71
CA THR A 188 10.84 14.04 1.91
C THR A 188 11.38 13.11 0.83
N ILE A 189 10.52 12.61 -0.06
CA ILE A 189 10.87 11.65 -1.11
C ILE A 189 11.91 12.27 -2.06
N ARG A 190 12.93 11.49 -2.39
CA ARG A 190 13.91 11.81 -3.44
C ARG A 190 13.83 10.78 -4.55
N LEU A 191 13.80 11.25 -5.78
CA LEU A 191 13.79 10.42 -6.99
C LEU A 191 15.09 10.63 -7.76
N THR A 192 15.76 9.54 -8.12
CA THR A 192 16.97 9.58 -8.96
C THR A 192 16.80 8.60 -10.12
N GLN A 193 16.96 9.08 -11.36
CA GLN A 193 17.02 8.19 -12.53
C GLN A 193 18.37 7.46 -12.51
N GLU A 194 18.37 6.14 -12.32
CA GLU A 194 19.60 5.32 -12.29
C GLU A 194 19.93 4.71 -13.66
N GLY A 195 18.93 4.61 -14.53
CA GLY A 195 19.09 4.07 -15.87
C GLY A 195 17.75 3.95 -16.60
N PRO A 196 17.74 3.34 -17.80
CA PRO A 196 16.52 3.03 -18.52
C PRO A 196 15.58 2.18 -17.66
N ASP A 197 14.32 2.61 -17.53
CA ASP A 197 13.30 1.95 -16.72
C ASP A 197 13.70 1.68 -15.26
N ARG A 198 14.53 2.55 -14.67
CA ARG A 198 15.00 2.42 -13.29
C ARG A 198 15.05 3.77 -12.58
N VAL A 199 14.22 3.89 -11.55
CA VAL A 199 14.15 5.08 -10.69
C VAL A 199 14.37 4.66 -9.25
N ARG A 200 15.43 5.16 -8.64
CA ARG A 200 15.66 5.03 -7.21
C ARG A 200 14.79 6.00 -6.44
N VAL A 201 14.23 5.51 -5.34
CA VAL A 201 13.47 6.27 -4.35
C VAL A 201 14.15 6.13 -2.99
N ASP A 202 14.49 7.25 -2.35
CA ASP A 202 15.11 7.27 -1.03
C ASP A 202 14.75 8.54 -0.23
N GLY A 203 15.26 8.63 1.00
CA GLY A 203 15.11 9.81 1.86
C GLY A 203 13.74 9.95 2.55
N VAL A 204 12.86 8.97 2.38
CA VAL A 204 11.52 8.96 2.98
C VAL A 204 11.61 8.97 4.50
N ARG A 205 10.89 9.90 5.14
CA ARG A 205 10.79 9.98 6.61
C ARG A 205 9.46 9.48 7.12
N GLY A 206 9.48 8.79 8.26
CA GLY A 206 8.30 8.31 8.96
C GLY A 206 7.99 9.11 10.23
N GLU A 207 6.72 9.40 10.45
CA GLU A 207 6.14 9.86 11.71
C GLU A 207 5.34 8.72 12.36
N PRO A 208 5.03 8.78 13.66
CA PRO A 208 4.16 7.79 14.29
C PRO A 208 2.87 7.54 13.49
N PRO A 209 2.33 6.30 13.52
CA PRO A 209 1.04 6.02 12.90
C PRO A 209 -0.08 6.88 13.54
N PRO A 210 -1.20 7.10 12.83
CA PRO A 210 -2.36 7.76 13.40
C PRO A 210 -2.94 6.94 14.56
N ASP A 211 -3.64 7.61 15.48
CA ASP A 211 -4.28 6.98 16.65
C ASP A 211 -5.42 6.02 16.28
N GLY A 212 -5.90 6.07 15.04
CA GLY A 212 -7.02 5.26 14.55
C GLY A 212 -6.84 4.83 13.10
N LEU A 213 -7.64 3.82 12.72
CA LEU A 213 -7.68 3.26 11.37
C LEU A 213 -8.81 3.88 10.54
N LYS A 214 -8.66 3.86 9.22
CA LYS A 214 -9.76 4.14 8.28
C LYS A 214 -10.78 3.00 8.37
N VAL A 215 -12.07 3.33 8.42
CA VAL A 215 -13.23 2.42 8.42
C VAL A 215 -14.20 2.87 7.35
#